data_AF-A0AAF0M9H2-F1
#
_entry.id   AF-A0AAF0M9H2-F1
#
_cell.length_a   1.000
_cell.length_b   1.000
_cell.length_c   1.000
_cell.angle_alpha   90.00
_cell.angle_beta   90.00
_cell.angle_gamma   90.00
#
_symmetry.space_group_name_H-M   'P 1'
#
loop_
_entity.id
_entity.type
_entity.pdbx_description
1 polymer ?
#
loop_
_entity_poly.entity_id
_entity_poly.type
_entity_poly.pdbx_seq_one_letter_code
_entity_poly.pdbx_strand_id
1 'polypeptide(L)'
;MAYRSVRVSDLSGKEDADEKFVTVVVRRHPQLDEPVQFDALPEEVSGLKDAGNLVALEIRNGDTQQIVVTLEEFNKLSPKINDVLKNADGLRGRRKGFRPSQQD
;
A
#
# COMPACT_ATOMS: atom_id res chain seq x y z
N MET A 1 -35.08 11.51 -25.89
CA MET A 1 -34.59 11.97 -24.58
C MET A 1 -33.10 11.69 -24.53
N ALA A 2 -32.28 12.69 -24.17
CA ALA A 2 -30.85 12.51 -24.01
C ALA A 2 -30.53 12.47 -22.52
N TYR A 3 -29.83 11.42 -22.08
CA TYR A 3 -29.34 11.25 -20.71
C TYR A 3 -27.85 11.64 -20.69
N ARG A 4 -27.49 12.56 -19.78
CA ARG A 4 -26.10 12.94 -19.52
C ARG A 4 -25.72 12.39 -18.16
N SER A 5 -24.82 11.39 -18.12
CA SER A 5 -24.19 10.99 -16.85
C SER A 5 -23.11 12.00 -16.50
N VAL A 6 -23.09 12.42 -15.24
CA VAL A 6 -22.12 13.37 -14.70
C VAL A 6 -21.69 12.82 -13.35
N ARG A 7 -20.38 12.64 -13.14
CA ARG A 7 -19.84 12.28 -11.82
C ARG A 7 -19.39 13.55 -11.12
N VAL A 8 -19.53 13.56 -9.81
CA VAL A 8 -19.12 14.66 -8.93
C VAL A 8 -17.88 14.21 -8.16
N SER A 9 -16.80 14.99 -8.18
CA SER A 9 -15.61 14.74 -7.33
C SER A 9 -15.97 14.89 -5.87
N ASP A 10 -15.63 13.89 -5.06
CA ASP A 10 -15.82 13.95 -3.60
C ASP A 10 -14.88 14.97 -2.94
N LEU A 11 -13.80 15.38 -3.62
CA LEU A 11 -12.82 16.34 -3.09
C LEU A 11 -13.21 17.80 -3.32
N SER A 12 -13.71 18.15 -4.51
CA SER A 12 -14.00 19.55 -4.87
C SER A 12 -15.45 19.82 -5.26
N GLY A 13 -16.29 18.78 -5.38
CA GLY A 13 -17.66 18.92 -5.86
C GLY A 13 -17.75 19.27 -7.35
N LYS A 14 -16.65 19.16 -8.12
CA LYS A 14 -16.65 19.44 -9.55
C LYS A 14 -17.31 18.31 -10.34
N GLU A 15 -18.13 18.72 -11.29
CA GLU A 15 -18.81 17.85 -12.25
C GLU A 15 -17.98 17.71 -13.53
N ASP A 16 -17.63 16.49 -13.93
CA ASP A 16 -17.05 16.21 -15.25
C ASP A 16 -17.54 14.84 -15.78
N ALA A 17 -17.13 14.48 -16.99
CA ALA A 17 -17.44 13.18 -17.59
C ALA A 17 -16.77 12.04 -16.81
N ASP A 18 -17.50 10.92 -16.63
CA ASP A 18 -17.03 9.73 -15.89
C ASP A 18 -15.63 9.26 -16.32
N GLU A 19 -15.30 9.39 -17.61
CA GLU A 19 -14.03 8.95 -18.21
C GLU A 19 -12.79 9.68 -17.67
N LYS A 20 -12.97 10.87 -17.09
CA LYS A 20 -11.87 11.68 -16.56
C LYS A 20 -11.61 11.46 -15.08
N PHE A 21 -12.44 10.68 -14.38
CA PHE A 21 -12.27 10.44 -12.96
C PHE A 21 -11.23 9.34 -12.69
N VAL A 22 -10.50 9.51 -11.59
CA VAL A 22 -9.61 8.49 -11.03
C VAL A 22 -10.16 8.03 -9.69
N THR A 23 -10.16 6.72 -9.47
CA THR A 23 -10.53 6.14 -8.18
C THR A 23 -9.31 6.11 -7.27
N VAL A 24 -9.41 6.76 -6.11
CA VAL A 24 -8.37 6.79 -5.08
C VAL A 24 -8.77 5.84 -3.97
N VAL A 25 -7.86 4.93 -3.59
CA VAL A 25 -8.09 3.97 -2.50
C VAL A 25 -7.19 4.30 -1.32
N VAL A 26 -7.80 4.67 -0.20
CA VAL A 26 -7.11 4.93 1.07
C VAL A 26 -7.07 3.63 1.86
N ARG A 27 -5.91 2.98 1.89
CA ARG A 27 -5.74 1.70 2.58
C ARG A 27 -5.57 1.82 4.10
N ARG A 28 -4.97 2.93 4.56
CA ARG A 28 -4.72 3.20 5.98
C ARG A 28 -4.79 4.70 6.23
N HIS A 29 -5.57 5.09 7.24
CA HIS A 29 -5.66 6.47 7.71
C HIS A 29 -5.96 6.44 9.23
N PRO A 30 -5.38 7.32 10.06
CA PRO A 30 -5.57 7.29 11.51
C PRO A 30 -7.02 7.42 11.99
N GLN A 31 -7.89 7.96 11.14
CA GLN A 31 -9.31 8.16 11.42
C GLN A 31 -10.21 7.13 10.71
N LEU A 32 -9.64 6.14 10.03
CA LEU A 32 -10.38 5.11 9.33
C LEU A 32 -10.06 3.73 9.91
N ASP A 33 -11.11 3.04 10.35
CA ASP A 33 -11.00 1.64 10.79
C ASP A 33 -10.94 0.67 9.59
N GLU A 34 -11.50 1.09 8.44
CA GLU A 34 -11.57 0.28 7.22
C GLU A 34 -11.06 1.05 5.99
N PRO A 35 -10.53 0.35 4.96
CA PRO A 35 -10.16 0.97 3.71
C PRO A 35 -11.37 1.58 3.01
N VAL A 36 -11.22 2.81 2.51
CA VAL A 36 -12.26 3.51 1.76
C VAL A 36 -11.76 3.88 0.36
N GLN A 37 -12.70 4.07 -0.56
CA GLN A 37 -12.42 4.57 -1.90
C GLN A 37 -13.29 5.78 -2.18
N PHE A 38 -12.77 6.70 -2.99
CA PHE A 38 -13.50 7.87 -3.47
C PHE A 38 -13.02 8.25 -4.86
N ASP A 39 -13.81 9.07 -5.56
CA ASP A 39 -13.47 9.51 -6.91
C ASP A 39 -12.94 10.95 -6.89
N ALA A 40 -11.85 11.16 -7.61
CA ALA A 40 -11.18 12.45 -7.72
C ALA A 40 -10.83 12.74 -9.18
N LEU A 41 -10.54 14.00 -9.48
CA LEU A 41 -9.96 14.38 -10.77
C LEU A 41 -8.43 14.16 -10.74
N PRO A 42 -7.79 13.77 -11.86
CA PRO A 42 -6.35 13.57 -11.95
C PRO A 42 -5.54 14.78 -11.47
N GLU A 43 -6.04 15.99 -11.73
CA GLU A 43 -5.41 17.24 -11.31
C GLU A 43 -5.35 17.37 -9.77
N GLU A 44 -6.36 16.87 -9.06
CA GLU A 44 -6.43 16.91 -7.59
C GLU A 44 -5.43 15.94 -6.96
N VAL A 45 -5.25 14.78 -7.58
CA VAL A 45 -4.30 13.75 -7.13
C VAL A 45 -2.87 14.11 -7.53
N SER A 46 -2.67 14.89 -8.61
CA SER A 46 -1.35 15.28 -9.10
C SER A 46 -0.52 16.11 -8.11
N GLY A 47 -1.17 16.75 -7.13
CA GLY A 47 -0.50 17.47 -6.05
C GLY A 47 0.14 16.57 -4.99
N LEU A 48 -0.23 15.28 -4.96
CA LEU A 48 0.39 14.31 -4.07
C LEU A 48 1.77 13.95 -4.58
N LYS A 49 2.79 14.20 -3.75
CA LYS A 49 4.14 13.71 -4.02
C LYS A 49 4.22 12.25 -3.61
N ASP A 50 4.64 11.40 -4.54
CA ASP A 50 4.97 10.02 -4.20
C ASP A 50 6.15 10.01 -3.22
N ALA A 51 5.92 9.42 -2.06
CA ALA A 51 6.99 9.06 -1.14
C ALA A 51 7.57 7.73 -1.63
N GLY A 52 8.43 7.82 -2.65
CA GLY A 52 9.12 6.66 -3.19
C GLY A 52 10.02 5.97 -2.16
N ASN A 53 10.27 4.68 -2.35
CA ASN A 53 11.18 3.87 -1.55
C ASN A 53 10.82 3.75 -0.06
N LEU A 54 9.56 3.49 0.26
CA LEU A 54 9.12 3.18 1.63
C LEU A 54 9.10 1.68 1.90
N VAL A 55 9.41 1.30 3.14
CA VAL A 55 9.36 -0.07 3.66
C VAL A 55 8.39 -0.09 4.84
N ALA A 56 7.31 -0.87 4.72
CA ALA A 56 6.38 -1.11 5.81
C ALA A 56 6.88 -2.30 6.64
N LEU A 57 7.05 -2.08 7.94
CA LEU A 57 7.54 -3.06 8.89
C LEU A 57 6.49 -3.31 9.98
N GLU A 58 6.46 -4.53 10.47
CA GLU A 58 5.68 -4.92 11.63
C GLU A 58 6.63 -5.48 12.70
N ILE A 59 6.75 -4.78 13.81
CA ILE A 59 7.57 -5.17 14.96
C ILE A 59 6.65 -5.86 15.96
N ARG A 60 7.01 -7.09 16.35
CA ARG A 60 6.28 -7.88 17.35
C ARG A 60 7.18 -8.11 18.57
N ASN A 61 6.82 -7.53 19.70
CA ASN A 61 7.52 -7.75 20.97
C ASN A 61 6.50 -7.79 22.12
N GLY A 62 5.61 -8.78 22.11
CA GLY A 62 4.41 -8.81 22.95
C GLY A 62 3.27 -8.02 22.34
N ASP A 63 3.54 -6.78 21.93
CA ASP A 63 2.63 -5.95 21.13
C ASP A 63 3.03 -5.91 19.66
N THR A 64 2.05 -5.65 18.78
CA THR A 64 2.27 -5.50 17.34
C THR A 64 2.25 -4.03 16.96
N GLN A 65 3.38 -3.51 16.49
CA GLN A 65 3.52 -2.13 16.03
C GLN A 65 3.87 -2.09 14.55
N GLN A 66 3.14 -1.30 13.78
CA GLN A 66 3.40 -1.11 12.36
C GLN A 66 4.05 0.26 12.14
N ILE A 67 5.22 0.24 11.52
CA ILE A 67 5.98 1.44 11.19
C ILE A 67 6.28 1.47 9.69
N VAL A 68 6.35 2.68 9.14
CA VAL A 68 6.76 2.90 7.76
C VAL A 68 8.03 3.73 7.80
N VAL A 69 9.09 3.22 7.18
CA VAL A 69 10.40 3.87 7.15
C VAL A 69 10.88 3.98 5.71
N THR A 70 11.86 4.84 5.45
CA THR A 70 12.51 4.88 4.14
C THR A 70 13.40 3.64 3.94
N LEU A 71 13.60 3.25 2.68
CA LEU A 71 14.50 2.17 2.30
C LEU A 71 15.94 2.46 2.76
N GLU A 72 16.34 3.73 2.75
CA GLU A 72 17.65 4.16 3.25
C GLU A 72 17.81 3.91 4.75
N GLU A 73 16.82 4.29 5.55
CA GLU A 73 16.81 4.01 7.00
C GLU A 73 16.79 2.51 7.28
N PHE A 74 15.97 1.77 6.52
CA PHE A 74 15.92 0.32 6.65
C PHE A 74 17.27 -0.34 6.33
N ASN A 75 17.97 0.13 5.29
CA ASN A 75 19.29 -0.38 4.93
C ASN A 75 20.39 -0.04 5.95
N LYS A 76 20.21 1.01 6.77
CA LYS A 76 21.14 1.33 7.87
C LYS A 76 21.08 0.32 9.01
N LEU A 77 20.00 -0.47 9.14
CA LEU A 77 19.88 -1.49 10.19
C LEU A 77 20.99 -2.53 10.12
N SER A 78 21.45 -2.89 8.91
CA SER A 78 22.56 -3.81 8.73
C SER A 78 23.16 -3.71 7.33
N PRO A 79 24.50 -3.73 7.19
CA PRO A 79 25.15 -3.79 5.88
C PRO A 79 24.84 -5.06 5.09
N LYS A 80 24.31 -6.11 5.75
CA LYS A 80 23.93 -7.39 5.13
C LYS A 80 22.42 -7.62 5.11
N ILE A 81 21.61 -6.56 5.21
CA ILE A 81 20.15 -6.68 5.30
C ILE A 81 19.54 -7.46 4.12
N ASN A 82 20.12 -7.31 2.91
CA ASN A 82 19.68 -8.03 1.72
C ASN A 82 19.87 -9.55 1.85
N ASP A 83 20.93 -10.01 2.50
CA ASP A 83 21.17 -11.43 2.74
C ASP A 83 20.24 -11.95 3.83
N VAL A 84 19.95 -11.14 4.86
CA VAL A 84 18.97 -11.47 5.89
C VAL A 84 17.58 -11.66 5.26
N LEU A 85 17.14 -10.74 4.40
CA LEU A 85 15.85 -10.85 3.71
C LEU A 85 15.76 -12.10 2.81
N LYS A 86 16.86 -12.46 2.12
CA LYS A 86 16.88 -13.65 1.26
C LYS A 86 16.76 -14.96 2.03
N ASN A 87 17.30 -14.99 3.25
CA ASN A 87 17.35 -16.17 4.11
C ASN A 87 16.21 -16.22 5.14
N ALA A 88 15.44 -15.14 5.28
CA ALA A 88 14.31 -15.08 6.19
C ALA A 88 13.18 -16.05 5.80
N ASP A 89 12.53 -16.61 6.81
CA ASP A 89 11.36 -17.48 6.64
C ASP A 89 10.14 -16.67 6.19
N GLY A 90 9.31 -17.27 5.34
CA GLY A 90 8.05 -16.66 4.92
C GLY A 90 7.02 -16.66 6.05
N LEU A 91 6.25 -15.58 6.17
CA LEU A 91 5.18 -15.41 7.17
C LEU A 91 4.08 -16.48 7.12
N ARG A 92 3.98 -17.24 6.01
CA ARG A 92 2.99 -18.31 5.79
C ARG A 92 3.48 -19.71 6.22
N GLY A 93 4.56 -19.79 7.00
CA GLY A 93 5.03 -21.05 7.60
C GLY A 93 5.71 -22.03 6.63
N ARG A 94 5.86 -21.66 5.35
CA ARG A 94 6.64 -22.46 4.41
C ARG A 94 8.12 -22.08 4.54
N ARG A 95 8.91 -22.97 5.16
CA ARG A 95 10.37 -22.89 5.08
C ARG A 95 10.78 -22.87 3.62
N LYS A 96 11.59 -21.88 3.24
CA LYS A 96 12.11 -21.74 1.88
C LYS A 96 12.98 -22.97 1.58
N GLY A 97 12.51 -23.83 0.66
CA GLY A 97 13.18 -25.09 0.30
C GLY A 97 12.52 -26.38 0.80
N PHE A 98 11.48 -26.31 1.65
CA PHE A 98 10.74 -27.50 2.09
C PHE A 98 9.60 -27.84 1.11
N ARG A 99 9.68 -29.03 0.50
CA ARG A 99 8.63 -29.65 -0.33
C ARG A 99 8.22 -30.98 0.32
N PRO A 100 7.00 -31.13 0.85
CA PRO A 100 6.57 -32.33 1.56
C PRO A 100 6.17 -33.49 0.63
N SER A 101 6.78 -33.62 -0.55
CA SER A 101 6.39 -34.61 -1.57
C SER A 101 7.60 -35.30 -2.22
N GLN A 102 8.49 -35.84 -1.40
CA GLN A 102 9.45 -36.87 -1.80
C GLN A 102 9.59 -37.86 -0.63
N GLN A 103 8.54 -38.64 -0.42
CA GLN A 103 8.63 -39.91 0.29
C GLN A 103 7.57 -40.81 -0.34
N ASP A 104 7.97 -41.47 -1.42
CA ASP A 104 7.53 -42.80 -1.85
C ASP A 104 8.73 -43.43 -2.57
#